data_AF-A0ABD6DRU4-F1
#
_entry.id   AF-A0ABD6DRU4-F1
#
_cell.length_a   1.000
_cell.length_b   1.000
_cell.length_c   1.000
_cell.angle_alpha   90.00
_cell.angle_beta   90.00
_cell.angle_gamma   90.00
#
_symmetry.space_group_name_H-M   'P 1'
#
loop_
_entity.id
_entity.type
_entity.pdbx_description
1 polymer ?
#
loop_
_entity_poly.entity_id
_entity_poly.type
_entity_poly.pdbx_seq_one_letter_code
_entity_poly.pdbx_strand_id
1 'polypeptide(L)'
;MSVVESLPPRPLEPKELLELNAADALEMAVPIEDEGSVTGVLVATATWVKGLGFDADAESWSVVETVPLDADTERVDALQACEAEILRFRGDDPAEVTAADAPGTYEPTVDGGE
;
A
#
# COMPACT_ATOMS: atom_id res chain seq x y z
N MET A 1 -2.97 18.55 -11.67
CA MET A 1 -4.06 17.66 -11.23
C MET A 1 -3.42 16.50 -10.51
N SER A 2 -3.64 16.43 -9.21
CA SER A 2 -3.17 15.34 -8.37
C SER A 2 -4.15 14.17 -8.51
N VAL A 3 -3.65 12.94 -8.62
CA VAL A 3 -4.47 11.71 -8.70
C VAL A 3 -5.52 11.67 -7.57
N VAL A 4 -5.15 12.18 -6.40
CA VAL A 4 -6.00 12.31 -5.21
C VAL A 4 -7.29 13.07 -5.46
N GLU A 5 -7.25 14.16 -6.24
CA GLU A 5 -8.43 14.99 -6.51
C GLU A 5 -9.47 14.27 -7.39
N SER A 6 -9.07 13.16 -8.04
CA SER A 6 -9.94 12.34 -8.89
C SER A 6 -10.52 11.14 -8.14
N LEU A 7 -10.09 10.89 -6.90
CA LEU A 7 -10.55 9.75 -6.12
C LEU A 7 -11.85 10.09 -5.37
N PRO A 8 -12.78 9.13 -5.26
CA PRO A 8 -14.01 9.34 -4.52
C PRO A 8 -13.71 9.43 -3.01
N PRO A 9 -14.54 10.11 -2.20
CA PRO A 9 -14.39 10.21 -0.74
C PRO A 9 -14.78 8.91 -0.01
N ARG A 10 -14.35 7.77 -0.54
CA ARG A 10 -14.62 6.41 -0.04
C ARG A 10 -13.52 5.45 -0.49
N PRO A 11 -13.38 4.27 0.15
CA PRO A 11 -12.53 3.20 -0.35
C PRO A 11 -12.88 2.81 -1.79
N LEU A 12 -11.86 2.48 -2.59
CA LEU A 12 -12.07 2.15 -3.99
C LEU A 12 -12.66 0.76 -4.17
N GLU A 13 -13.54 0.62 -5.16
CA GLU A 13 -13.99 -0.69 -5.62
C GLU A 13 -12.98 -1.30 -6.59
N PRO A 14 -12.91 -2.65 -6.71
CA PRO A 14 -12.01 -3.33 -7.64
C PRO A 14 -12.14 -2.84 -9.09
N LYS A 15 -13.35 -2.43 -9.50
CA LYS A 15 -13.59 -1.87 -10.83
C LYS A 15 -12.96 -0.48 -11.00
N GLU A 16 -13.10 0.40 -10.00
CA GLU A 16 -12.52 1.75 -10.05
C GLU A 16 -10.98 1.69 -10.06
N LEU A 17 -10.41 0.74 -9.33
CA LEU A 17 -8.97 0.46 -9.38
C LEU A 17 -8.51 0.02 -10.78
N LEU A 18 -9.29 -0.84 -11.45
CA LEU A 18 -8.98 -1.26 -12.82
C LEU A 18 -8.99 -0.06 -13.78
N GLU A 19 -9.95 0.85 -13.63
CA GLU A 19 -10.02 2.09 -14.41
C GLU A 19 -8.83 3.02 -14.10
N LEU A 20 -8.41 3.11 -12.84
CA LEU A 20 -7.22 3.86 -12.42
C LEU A 20 -5.93 3.28 -13.01
N ASN A 21 -5.78 1.96 -13.01
CA ASN A 21 -4.63 1.27 -13.61
C ASN A 21 -4.60 1.44 -15.14
N ALA A 22 -5.77 1.54 -15.78
CA ALA A 22 -5.90 1.81 -17.21
C ALA A 22 -5.71 3.28 -17.59
N ALA A 23 -5.52 4.18 -16.61
CA ALA A 23 -5.29 5.59 -16.89
C ALA A 23 -3.91 5.81 -17.52
N ASP A 24 -3.88 6.46 -18.68
CA ASP A 24 -2.65 6.75 -19.45
C ASP A 24 -1.58 7.55 -18.66
N ALA A 25 -2.00 8.22 -17.59
CA ALA A 25 -1.12 8.99 -16.71
C ALA A 25 -0.25 8.14 -15.76
N LEU A 26 -0.55 6.84 -15.62
CA LEU A 26 0.12 5.94 -14.68
C LEU A 26 0.66 4.72 -15.42
N GLU A 27 1.84 4.25 -15.03
CA GLU A 27 2.35 2.95 -15.51
C GLU A 27 1.77 1.79 -14.71
N MET A 28 1.42 2.04 -13.44
CA MET A 28 0.96 1.01 -12.52
C MET A 28 0.15 1.64 -11.39
N ALA A 29 -0.93 0.96 -11.01
CA ALA A 29 -1.66 1.17 -9.76
C ALA A 29 -1.85 -0.17 -9.04
N VAL A 30 -1.42 -0.27 -7.78
CA VAL A 30 -1.52 -1.46 -6.94
C VAL A 30 -2.38 -1.14 -5.72
N PRO A 31 -3.45 -1.92 -5.45
CA PRO A 31 -4.27 -1.71 -4.27
C PRO A 31 -3.59 -2.30 -3.04
N ILE A 32 -3.81 -1.66 -1.90
CA ILE A 32 -3.56 -2.25 -0.58
C ILE A 32 -4.92 -2.38 0.10
N GLU A 33 -5.35 -3.63 0.24
CA GLU A 33 -6.65 -3.97 0.83
C GLU A 33 -6.54 -4.10 2.34
N ASP A 34 -7.58 -3.67 3.05
CA ASP A 34 -7.79 -3.88 4.47
C ASP A 34 -9.23 -4.38 4.68
N GLU A 35 -9.38 -5.54 5.32
CA GLU A 35 -10.67 -6.22 5.51
C GLU A 35 -11.56 -6.33 4.23
N GLY A 36 -10.93 -6.40 3.05
CA GLY A 36 -11.62 -6.48 1.75
C GLY A 36 -12.03 -5.13 1.14
N SER A 37 -11.61 -4.01 1.74
CA SER A 37 -11.77 -2.65 1.20
C SER A 37 -10.43 -2.07 0.76
N VAL A 38 -10.39 -1.39 -0.39
CA VAL A 38 -9.16 -0.71 -0.85
C VAL A 38 -9.03 0.63 -0.13
N THR A 39 -8.30 0.65 0.98
CA THR A 39 -8.05 1.84 1.81
C THR A 39 -6.70 2.50 1.49
N GLY A 40 -6.05 2.10 0.41
CA GLY A 40 -4.76 2.63 0.00
C GLY A 40 -4.32 2.09 -1.34
N VAL A 41 -3.53 2.89 -2.05
CA VAL A 41 -3.14 2.62 -3.42
C VAL A 41 -1.72 3.11 -3.63
N LEU A 42 -0.88 2.24 -4.19
CA LEU A 42 0.41 2.62 -4.74
C LEU A 42 0.22 2.98 -6.21
N VAL A 43 0.65 4.17 -6.60
CA VAL A 43 0.63 4.59 -8.01
C VAL A 43 2.04 4.91 -8.46
N ALA A 44 2.42 4.45 -9.63
CA ALA A 44 3.78 4.60 -10.15
C ALA A 44 3.79 5.11 -11.60
N THR A 45 4.83 5.86 -11.91
CA THR A 45 5.17 6.34 -13.25
C THR A 45 6.62 5.96 -13.59
N ALA A 46 7.11 6.48 -14.71
CA ALA A 46 8.51 6.35 -15.09
C ALA A 46 9.48 7.11 -14.15
N THR A 47 9.00 8.10 -13.40
CA THR A 47 9.87 9.02 -12.64
C THR A 47 9.56 9.10 -11.15
N TRP A 48 8.47 8.49 -10.68
CA TRP A 48 8.12 8.50 -9.26
C TRP A 48 7.17 7.36 -8.91
N VAL A 49 7.14 7.03 -7.63
CA VAL A 49 6.13 6.19 -6.96
C VAL A 49 5.47 7.03 -5.87
N LYS A 50 4.16 6.89 -5.69
CA LYS A 50 3.40 7.55 -4.62
C LYS A 50 2.55 6.55 -3.88
N GLY A 51 2.52 6.71 -2.56
CA GLY A 51 1.56 6.05 -1.71
C GLY A 51 0.37 6.95 -1.44
N LEU A 52 -0.84 6.41 -1.61
CA LEU A 52 -2.10 7.06 -1.26
C LEU A 52 -2.74 6.29 -0.11
N GLY A 53 -3.13 6.99 0.95
CA GLY A 53 -3.89 6.46 2.07
C GLY A 53 -5.29 7.07 2.11
N PHE A 54 -6.30 6.25 2.39
CA PHE A 54 -7.65 6.73 2.67
C PHE A 54 -7.80 7.00 4.17
N ASP A 55 -8.18 8.23 4.51
CA ASP A 55 -8.52 8.65 5.85
C ASP A 55 -10.02 8.43 6.07
N ALA A 56 -10.38 7.49 6.93
CA ALA A 56 -11.77 7.15 7.23
C ALA A 56 -12.48 8.22 8.06
N ASP A 57 -11.76 8.98 8.90
CA ASP A 57 -12.31 10.06 9.72
C ASP A 57 -12.61 11.31 8.88
N ALA A 58 -11.74 11.62 7.91
CA ALA A 58 -11.88 12.73 6.99
C ALA A 58 -12.63 12.36 5.69
N GLU A 59 -12.96 11.08 5.51
CA GLU A 59 -13.57 10.52 4.29
C GLU A 59 -12.83 10.97 3.01
N SER A 60 -11.49 10.97 3.04
CA SER A 60 -10.69 11.58 1.98
C SER A 60 -9.39 10.83 1.71
N TRP A 61 -8.90 10.96 0.48
CA TRP A 61 -7.61 10.41 0.08
C TRP A 61 -6.51 11.43 0.32
N SER A 62 -5.35 10.96 0.79
CA SER A 62 -4.16 11.76 1.00
C SER A 62 -2.94 11.10 0.38
N VAL A 63 -2.02 11.91 -0.16
CA VAL A 63 -0.68 11.42 -0.52
C VAL A 63 0.09 11.28 0.78
N VAL A 64 0.45 10.05 1.14
CA VAL A 64 1.22 9.77 2.36
C VAL A 64 2.72 9.83 2.10
N GLU A 65 3.15 9.41 0.90
CA GLU A 65 4.56 9.36 0.53
C GLU A 65 4.74 9.57 -0.98
N THR A 66 5.86 10.17 -1.37
CA THR A 66 6.25 10.37 -2.77
C THR A 66 7.75 10.14 -2.92
N VAL A 67 8.11 9.02 -3.55
CA VAL A 67 9.50 8.65 -3.80
C VAL A 67 9.85 8.88 -5.28
N PRO A 68 10.81 9.75 -5.60
CA PRO A 68 11.30 9.90 -6.97
C PRO A 68 12.12 8.67 -7.39
N LEU A 69 12.02 8.30 -8.67
CA LEU A 69 12.82 7.24 -9.28
C LEU A 69 14.02 7.87 -9.98
N ASP A 70 15.21 7.56 -9.47
CA ASP A 70 16.49 8.07 -9.94
C ASP A 70 17.51 6.92 -10.02
N ALA A 71 18.75 7.21 -10.39
CA ALA A 71 19.80 6.20 -10.53
C ALA A 71 20.11 5.42 -9.22
N ASP A 72 19.83 6.04 -8.08
CA ASP A 72 20.08 5.49 -6.75
C ASP A 72 18.84 4.82 -6.12
N THR A 73 17.65 5.00 -6.72
CA THR A 73 16.38 4.52 -6.16
C THR A 73 15.69 3.58 -7.15
N GLU A 74 15.79 2.28 -6.87
CA GLU A 74 15.08 1.28 -7.64
C GLU A 74 13.57 1.36 -7.40
N ARG A 75 12.78 1.03 -8.43
CA ARG A 75 11.32 1.07 -8.35
C ARG A 75 10.76 0.17 -7.25
N VAL A 76 11.39 -0.98 -7.02
CA VAL A 76 10.97 -1.90 -5.96
C VAL A 76 11.16 -1.28 -4.59
N ASP A 77 12.30 -0.63 -4.34
CA ASP A 77 12.58 0.05 -3.07
C ASP A 77 11.60 1.20 -2.83
N ALA A 78 11.33 2.01 -3.87
CA ALA A 78 10.34 3.08 -3.82
C ALA A 78 8.91 2.57 -3.53
N LEU A 79 8.53 1.41 -4.07
CA LEU A 79 7.24 0.77 -3.78
C LEU A 79 7.17 0.32 -2.33
N GLN A 80 8.20 -0.34 -1.82
CA GLN A 80 8.25 -0.80 -0.42
C GLN A 80 8.24 0.36 0.58
N ALA A 81 8.95 1.45 0.29
CA ALA A 81 8.92 2.65 1.11
C ALA A 81 7.53 3.28 1.15
N CYS A 82 6.87 3.43 -0.01
CA CYS A 82 5.50 3.95 -0.07
C CYS A 82 4.50 3.02 0.62
N GLU A 83 4.65 1.70 0.49
CA GLU A 83 3.79 0.71 1.14
C GLU A 83 3.87 0.84 2.66
N ALA A 84 5.08 0.91 3.20
CA ALA A 84 5.29 1.08 4.63
C ALA A 84 4.57 2.33 5.15
N GLU A 85 4.71 3.48 4.48
CA GLU A 85 4.05 4.72 4.91
C GLU A 85 2.52 4.65 4.80
N ILE A 86 1.95 3.92 3.83
CA ILE A 86 0.50 3.68 3.78
C ILE A 86 0.04 2.87 5.00
N LEU A 87 0.78 1.82 5.37
CA LEU A 87 0.45 0.98 6.52
C LEU A 87 0.54 1.79 7.83
N ARG A 88 1.60 2.60 8.01
CA ARG A 88 1.72 3.55 9.13
C ARG A 88 0.55 4.53 9.20
N PHE A 89 0.18 5.10 8.07
CA PHE A 89 -0.92 6.06 7.99
C PHE A 89 -2.25 5.47 8.48
N ARG A 90 -2.47 4.17 8.27
CA ARG A 90 -3.66 3.44 8.73
C ARG A 90 -3.60 3.03 10.20
N GLY A 91 -2.46 3.22 10.87
CA GLY A 91 -2.20 2.69 12.20
C GLY A 91 -1.84 1.20 12.24
N ASP A 92 -1.54 0.59 11.09
CA ASP A 92 -0.95 -0.74 10.99
C ASP A 92 0.57 -0.59 10.83
N ASP A 93 1.21 0.02 11.83
CA ASP A 93 2.62 0.36 11.70
C ASP A 93 3.47 -0.92 11.63
N PRO A 94 4.15 -1.22 10.51
CA PRO A 94 4.89 -2.48 10.38
C PRO A 94 6.10 -2.54 11.33
N ALA A 95 6.51 -1.40 11.90
CA ALA A 95 7.53 -1.31 12.93
C ALA A 95 7.01 -1.63 14.34
N GLU A 96 5.69 -1.57 14.57
CA GLU A 96 5.05 -1.95 15.83
C GLU A 96 4.68 -3.44 15.90
N VAL A 97 4.80 -4.17 14.78
CA VAL A 97 4.69 -5.64 14.74
C VAL A 97 5.89 -6.24 15.48
N THR A 98 5.74 -6.40 16.79
CA THR A 98 6.69 -7.15 17.61
C THR A 98 6.54 -8.65 17.34
N ALA A 99 7.59 -9.44 17.57
CA ALA A 99 7.57 -10.89 17.41
C ALA A 99 6.47 -11.63 18.21
N ALA A 100 5.73 -10.94 19.09
CA ALA A 100 4.59 -11.47 19.80
C ALA A 100 3.31 -11.58 18.96
N ASP A 101 3.22 -10.87 17.83
CA ASP A 101 2.02 -10.83 16.97
C ASP A 101 2.09 -11.81 15.78
N ALA A 102 3.21 -12.53 15.61
CA ALA A 102 3.35 -13.50 14.54
C ALA A 102 2.39 -14.69 14.74
N PRO A 103 1.44 -14.96 13.82
CA PRO A 103 0.55 -16.10 13.93
C PRO A 103 1.37 -17.39 13.75
N GLY A 104 1.60 -18.07 14.87
CA GLY A 104 2.15 -19.42 14.92
C GLY A 104 3.66 -19.46 14.96
N THR A 105 4.21 -19.57 16.18
CA THR A 105 5.46 -20.32 16.35
C THR A 105 5.19 -21.74 15.84
N TYR A 106 5.75 -22.09 14.70
CA TYR A 106 5.81 -23.48 14.25
C TYR A 106 6.60 -24.27 15.30
N GLU A 107 5.89 -25.03 16.14
CA GLU A 107 6.50 -26.06 16.98
C GLU A 107 6.70 -27.30 16.09
N PRO A 108 7.94 -27.65 15.69
CA PRO A 108 8.17 -28.92 15.05
C PRO A 108 7.89 -30.03 16.06
N THR A 109 6.79 -30.75 15.89
CA THR A 109 6.61 -32.05 16.54
C THR A 109 7.66 -33.00 15.97
N VAL A 110 8.74 -33.20 16.73
CA VAL A 110 9.67 -34.30 16.47
C VAL A 110 8.90 -35.60 16.73
N ASP A 111 8.54 -36.29 15.65
CA ASP A 111 8.05 -37.67 15.72
C ASP A 111 9.25 -38.55 16.13
N GLY A 112 9.44 -38.63 17.45
CA GLY A 112 10.40 -39.52 18.08
C GLY A 112 9.83 -40.93 18.02
N GLY A 113 10.21 -41.66 16.99
CA GLY A 113 9.96 -43.10 16.92
C GLY A 113 10.76 -43.84 17.99
N GLU A 114 10.08 -44.76 18.68
CA GLU A 114 10.59 -46.06 19.15
C GLU A 114 9.45 -47.07 19.16
#